data_AF-A0A3M7R874-F1
#
_entry.id   AF-A0A3M7R874-F1
#
_cell.length_a   1.000
_cell.length_b   1.000
_cell.length_c   1.000
_cell.angle_alpha   90.00
_cell.angle_beta   90.00
_cell.angle_gamma   90.00
#
_symmetry.space_group_name_H-M   'P 1'
#
loop_
_entity.id
_entity.type
_entity.pdbx_description
1 polymer ?
#
loop_
_entity_poly.entity_id
_entity_poly.type
_entity_poly.pdbx_seq_one_letter_code
_entity_poly.pdbx_strand_id
1 'polypeptide(L)'
;MDKSDNKKPKGRMSAYTYFVQMCREEHRKKHPNENVNFTEFSKKCAERWKLMTEVEKKRFSEMAESDKIRYEREMSNYVQTPEGNGIRRKKKKDPNAPKRPLSAFFLFCADERPSVKAKYPSYSVGEAAKELGERWNKVSTDLKAKYEAKCATEKLRYDQELAEYKGKMK
;
A
#
# COMPACT_ATOMS: atom_id res chain seq x y z
N MET A 1 -19.52 4.63 18.53
CA MET A 1 -18.23 3.96 18.90
C MET A 1 -18.18 2.62 18.20
N ASP A 2 -17.33 2.49 17.19
CA ASP A 2 -17.11 1.24 16.46
C ASP A 2 -16.28 0.27 17.33
N LYS A 3 -16.93 -0.80 17.80
CA LYS A 3 -16.29 -1.88 18.56
C LYS A 3 -15.68 -2.86 17.57
N SER A 4 -14.54 -2.50 16.98
CA SER A 4 -13.66 -3.48 16.33
C SER A 4 -12.99 -4.28 17.43
N ASP A 5 -13.26 -5.58 17.51
CA ASP A 5 -12.61 -6.50 18.45
C ASP A 5 -11.08 -6.43 18.30
N ASN A 6 -10.48 -5.72 19.25
CA ASN A 6 -9.15 -5.14 19.18
C ASN A 6 -8.10 -6.07 19.80
N LYS A 7 -7.95 -7.28 19.26
CA LYS A 7 -6.81 -8.16 19.62
C LYS A 7 -5.53 -7.82 18.86
N LYS A 8 -5.64 -7.04 17.78
CA LYS A 8 -4.47 -6.60 17.01
C LYS A 8 -3.73 -5.49 17.76
N PRO A 9 -2.40 -5.61 17.95
CA PRO A 9 -1.57 -4.54 18.49
C PRO A 9 -1.77 -3.22 17.76
N LYS A 10 -1.91 -2.12 18.51
CA LYS A 10 -1.98 -0.78 17.93
C LYS A 10 -0.67 -0.47 17.20
N GLY A 11 -0.77 0.03 15.98
CA GLY A 11 0.39 0.35 15.13
C GLY A 11 1.38 1.29 15.79
N ARG A 12 2.64 1.23 15.34
CA ARG A 12 3.72 2.11 15.82
C ARG A 12 3.40 3.58 15.57
N MET A 13 3.62 4.40 16.58
CA MET A 13 3.52 5.85 16.54
C MET A 13 4.88 6.46 16.23
N SER A 14 4.89 7.43 15.32
CA SER A 14 6.11 8.18 14.99
C SER A 14 6.37 9.28 16.00
N ALA A 15 7.59 9.84 15.99
CA ALA A 15 7.96 10.98 16.82
C ALA A 15 7.00 12.17 16.62
N TYR A 16 6.64 12.45 15.36
CA TYR A 16 5.66 13.47 15.03
C TYR A 16 4.26 13.15 15.59
N THR A 17 3.86 11.88 15.60
CA THR A 17 2.56 11.47 16.14
C THR A 17 2.47 11.75 17.65
N TYR A 18 3.53 11.45 18.40
CA TYR A 18 3.63 11.81 19.82
C TYR A 18 3.62 13.32 20.04
N PHE A 19 4.31 14.06 19.18
CA PHE A 19 4.30 15.52 19.23
C PHE A 19 2.92 16.12 18.99
N VAL A 20 2.18 15.65 17.97
CA VAL A 20 0.82 16.11 17.70
C VAL A 20 -0.12 15.75 18.86
N GLN A 21 0.06 14.56 19.47
CA GLN A 21 -0.71 14.19 20.66
C GLN A 21 -0.42 15.13 21.84
N MET A 22 0.85 15.42 22.12
CA MET A 22 1.24 16.39 23.14
C MET A 22 0.65 17.77 22.88
N CYS A 23 0.72 18.28 21.65
CA CYS A 23 0.12 19.56 21.30
C CYS A 23 -1.40 19.56 21.53
N ARG A 24 -2.09 18.45 21.25
CA ARG A 24 -3.54 18.30 21.48
C ARG A 24 -3.87 18.30 22.96
N GLU A 25 -3.06 17.63 23.77
CA GLU A 25 -3.22 17.60 25.23
C GLU A 25 -2.97 18.98 25.86
N GLU A 26 -1.92 19.68 25.43
CA GLU A 26 -1.64 21.06 25.85
C GLU A 26 -2.78 22.01 25.48
N HIS A 27 -3.27 21.93 24.25
CA HIS A 27 -4.39 22.77 23.79
C HIS A 27 -5.66 22.50 24.60
N ARG A 28 -5.98 21.23 24.85
CA ARG A 28 -7.16 20.87 25.64
C ARG A 28 -7.08 21.36 27.09
N LYS A 29 -5.88 21.37 27.68
CA LYS A 29 -5.67 21.91 29.04
C LYS A 29 -5.83 23.43 29.08
N LYS A 30 -5.31 24.14 28.08
CA LYS A 30 -5.36 25.62 28.01
C LYS A 30 -6.72 26.13 27.55
N HIS A 31 -7.43 25.36 26.72
CA HIS A 31 -8.71 25.71 26.13
C HIS A 31 -9.72 24.55 26.29
N PRO A 32 -10.18 24.24 27.52
CA PRO A 32 -11.03 23.07 27.78
C PRO A 32 -12.38 23.08 27.05
N ASN A 33 -12.93 24.26 26.78
CA ASN A 33 -14.25 24.45 26.18
C ASN A 33 -14.19 24.92 24.71
N GLU A 34 -13.00 25.05 24.13
CA GLU A 34 -12.83 25.51 22.76
C GLU A 34 -12.82 24.33 21.79
N ASN A 35 -13.66 24.39 20.76
CA ASN A 35 -13.69 23.36 19.74
C ASN A 35 -12.54 23.59 18.75
N VAL A 36 -11.56 22.68 18.78
CA VAL A 36 -10.35 22.79 17.97
C VAL A 36 -10.66 22.43 16.51
N ASN A 37 -10.51 23.39 15.59
CA ASN A 37 -10.54 23.10 14.15
C ASN A 37 -9.33 22.22 13.78
N PHE A 38 -9.60 20.95 13.48
CA PHE A 38 -8.54 19.96 13.21
C PHE A 38 -7.62 20.35 12.05
N THR A 39 -8.16 20.94 10.98
CA THR A 39 -7.37 21.32 9.81
C THR A 39 -6.39 22.43 10.14
N GLU A 40 -6.84 23.44 10.89
CA GLU A 40 -5.97 24.54 11.34
C GLU A 40 -4.95 24.08 12.36
N PHE A 41 -5.38 23.27 13.33
CA PHE A 41 -4.52 22.72 14.35
C PHE A 41 -3.42 21.81 13.77
N SER A 42 -3.77 20.99 12.77
CA SER A 42 -2.79 20.14 12.07
C SER A 42 -1.75 20.98 11.33
N LYS A 43 -2.13 22.11 10.74
CA LYS A 43 -1.17 23.04 10.09
C LYS A 43 -0.23 23.66 11.13
N LYS A 44 -0.76 24.17 12.25
CA LYS A 44 0.04 24.74 13.35
C LYS A 44 1.04 23.71 13.92
N CYS A 45 0.63 22.45 14.07
CA CYS A 45 1.53 21.38 14.51
C CYS A 45 2.65 21.12 13.49
N ALA A 46 2.34 21.07 12.19
CA ALA A 46 3.34 20.84 11.15
C ALA A 46 4.41 21.95 11.12
N GLU A 47 3.98 23.21 11.23
CA GLU A 47 4.89 24.37 11.31
C GLU A 47 5.75 24.33 12.56
N ARG A 48 5.15 24.09 13.73
CA ARG A 48 5.88 23.97 15.00
C ARG A 48 6.90 22.84 14.95
N TRP A 49 6.54 21.68 14.41
CA TRP A 49 7.47 20.56 14.25
C TRP A 49 8.65 20.87 13.32
N LYS A 50 8.42 21.65 12.25
CA LYS A 50 9.48 22.09 11.34
C LYS A 50 10.47 23.04 12.02
N LEU A 51 9.96 23.92 12.89
CA LEU A 51 10.76 24.90 13.63
C LEU A 51 11.45 24.32 14.88
N MET A 52 11.04 23.14 15.34
CA MET A 52 11.66 22.49 16.48
C MET A 52 13.11 22.12 16.22
N THR A 53 13.92 22.30 17.27
CA THR A 53 15.33 21.90 17.27
C THR A 53 15.47 20.38 17.36
N GLU A 54 16.63 19.87 16.95
CA GLU A 54 16.93 18.44 17.05
C GLU A 54 16.91 17.95 18.51
N VAL A 55 17.24 18.80 19.48
CA VAL A 55 17.15 18.48 20.91
C VAL A 55 15.70 18.26 21.33
N GLU A 56 14.78 19.12 20.90
CA GLU A 56 13.36 18.97 21.22
C GLU A 56 12.75 17.76 20.51
N LYS A 57 13.14 17.51 19.24
CA LYS A 57 12.72 16.32 18.49
C LYS A 57 13.30 15.03 19.04
N LYS A 58 14.47 15.07 19.70
CA LYS A 58 15.12 13.90 20.29
C LYS A 58 14.20 13.22 21.31
N ARG A 59 13.57 14.00 22.19
CA ARG A 59 12.59 13.48 23.16
C ARG A 59 11.46 12.70 22.48
N PHE A 60 10.94 13.20 21.35
CA PHE A 60 9.88 12.51 20.59
C PHE A 60 10.40 11.30 19.84
N SER A 61 11.66 11.32 19.41
CA SER A 61 12.33 10.20 18.75
C SER A 61 12.54 9.03 19.71
N GLU A 62 12.94 9.30 20.95
CA GLU A 62 13.07 8.29 22.01
C GLU A 62 11.72 7.65 22.37
N MET A 63 10.64 8.46 22.43
CA MET A 63 9.29 7.93 22.61
C MET A 63 8.85 7.04 21.45
N ALA A 64 9.16 7.42 20.20
CA ALA A 64 8.85 6.62 19.03
C ALA A 64 9.63 5.29 19.00
N GLU A 65 10.89 5.29 19.43
CA GLU A 65 11.68 4.07 19.52
C GLU A 65 11.15 3.13 20.62
N SER A 66 10.73 3.69 21.76
CA SER A 66 10.08 2.91 22.82
C SER A 66 8.76 2.28 22.33
N ASP A 67 7.97 3.02 21.57
CA ASP A 67 6.73 2.52 20.98
C ASP A 67 6.98 1.45 19.91
N LYS A 68 8.09 1.58 19.18
CA LYS A 68 8.55 0.57 18.24
C LYS A 68 8.83 -0.75 18.94
N ILE A 69 9.55 -0.73 20.07
CA ILE A 69 9.82 -1.92 20.88
C ILE A 69 8.52 -2.51 21.46
N ARG A 70 7.61 -1.66 21.98
CA ARG A 70 6.28 -2.10 22.45
C ARG A 70 5.53 -2.86 21.36
N TYR A 71 5.43 -2.27 20.17
CA TYR A 71 4.71 -2.87 19.05
C TYR A 71 5.35 -4.17 18.58
N GLU A 72 6.68 -4.24 18.49
CA GLU A 72 7.40 -5.46 18.10
C GLU A 72 7.13 -6.60 19.09
N ARG A 73 7.15 -6.30 20.40
CA ARG A 73 6.79 -7.26 21.45
C ARG A 73 5.33 -7.71 21.35
N GLU A 74 4.41 -6.76 21.24
CA GLU A 74 2.97 -7.08 21.12
C GLU A 74 2.67 -7.88 19.84
N MET A 75 3.32 -7.54 18.73
CA MET A 75 3.16 -8.24 17.44
C MET A 75 3.77 -9.63 17.47
N SER A 76 4.90 -9.83 18.17
CA SER A 76 5.49 -11.15 18.36
C SER A 76 4.56 -12.09 19.14
N ASN A 77 3.77 -11.55 20.07
CA ASN A 77 2.78 -12.30 20.84
C ASN A 77 1.42 -12.41 20.14
N TYR A 78 1.24 -11.72 19.01
CA TYR A 78 -0.04 -11.67 18.30
C TYR A 78 -0.15 -12.83 17.31
N VAL A 79 -1.02 -13.79 17.63
CA VAL A 79 -1.45 -14.83 16.69
C VAL A 79 -2.49 -14.23 15.74
N GLN A 80 -2.14 -14.10 14.47
CA GLN A 80 -3.08 -13.68 13.42
C GLN A 80 -4.19 -14.72 13.29
N THR A 81 -5.43 -14.34 13.63
CA THR A 81 -6.60 -15.15 13.26
C THR A 81 -6.89 -14.96 11.77
N PRO A 82 -7.41 -15.99 11.06
CA PRO A 82 -7.82 -15.88 9.66
C PRO A 82 -8.79 -14.72 9.39
N GLU A 83 -9.55 -14.30 10.40
CA GLU A 83 -10.50 -13.18 10.38
C GLU A 83 -9.82 -11.80 10.42
N GLY A 84 -8.57 -11.72 10.88
CA GLY A 84 -7.76 -10.49 10.93
C GLY A 84 -7.10 -10.13 9.60
N ASN A 85 -7.20 -11.00 8.59
CA ASN A 85 -6.92 -10.66 7.20
C ASN A 85 -8.06 -9.76 6.69
N GLY A 86 -8.07 -8.51 7.16
CA GLY A 86 -8.85 -7.43 6.59
C GLY A 86 -8.35 -7.14 5.19
N ILE A 87 -8.64 -8.05 4.24
CA ILE A 87 -8.65 -7.78 2.82
C ILE A 87 -9.69 -6.69 2.66
N ARG A 88 -9.25 -5.43 2.75
CA ARG A 88 -10.09 -4.28 2.43
C ARG A 88 -10.69 -4.58 1.07
N ARG A 89 -12.01 -4.81 1.04
CA ARG A 89 -12.74 -5.08 -0.20
C ARG A 89 -12.38 -3.97 -1.17
N LYS A 90 -11.62 -4.31 -2.22
CA LYS A 90 -11.30 -3.35 -3.27
C LYS A 90 -12.64 -2.85 -3.81
N LYS A 91 -12.81 -1.53 -3.88
CA LYS A 91 -14.01 -0.93 -4.49
C LYS A 91 -14.24 -1.58 -5.86
N LYS A 92 -15.49 -1.92 -6.18
CA LYS A 92 -15.85 -2.44 -7.50
C LYS A 92 -15.34 -1.44 -8.54
N LYS A 93 -14.57 -1.93 -9.51
CA LYS A 93 -14.11 -1.09 -10.62
C LYS A 93 -15.32 -0.74 -11.47
N ASP A 94 -15.35 0.49 -11.99
CA ASP A 94 -16.38 0.91 -12.94
C ASP A 94 -16.34 0.00 -14.19
N PRO A 95 -17.47 -0.57 -14.63
CA PRO A 95 -17.53 -1.37 -15.85
C PRO A 95 -17.06 -0.62 -17.11
N ASN A 96 -17.21 0.70 -17.15
CA ASN A 96 -16.86 1.56 -18.29
C ASN A 96 -15.41 2.06 -18.22
N ALA A 97 -14.71 1.86 -17.10
CA ALA A 97 -13.32 2.26 -17.00
C ALA A 97 -12.43 1.35 -17.86
N PRO A 98 -11.48 1.92 -18.63
CA PRO A 98 -10.51 1.14 -19.39
C PRO A 98 -9.79 0.12 -18.49
N LYS A 99 -9.55 -1.08 -19.03
CA LYS A 99 -8.84 -2.15 -18.31
C LYS A 99 -7.34 -1.93 -18.44
N ARG A 100 -6.62 -2.05 -17.31
CA ARG A 100 -5.16 -1.94 -17.31
C ARG A 100 -4.53 -2.99 -18.23
N PRO A 101 -3.52 -2.63 -19.03
CA PRO A 101 -2.82 -3.56 -19.89
C PRO A 101 -2.06 -4.60 -19.06
N LEU A 102 -1.83 -5.77 -19.66
CA LEU A 102 -1.00 -6.82 -19.07
C LEU A 102 0.48 -6.41 -19.12
N SER A 103 1.27 -6.82 -18.12
CA SER A 103 2.71 -6.62 -18.16
C SER A 103 3.38 -7.55 -19.17
N ALA A 104 4.62 -7.26 -19.55
CA ALA A 104 5.43 -8.10 -20.43
C ALA A 104 5.46 -9.58 -19.98
N PHE A 105 5.62 -9.83 -18.68
CA PHE A 105 5.58 -11.17 -18.11
C PHE A 105 4.21 -11.85 -18.27
N PHE A 106 3.10 -11.12 -18.07
CA PHE A 106 1.77 -11.70 -18.23
C PHE A 106 1.40 -11.96 -19.69
N LEU A 107 1.90 -11.14 -20.62
CA LEU A 107 1.80 -11.41 -22.05
C LEU A 107 2.56 -12.69 -22.43
N PHE A 108 3.79 -12.85 -21.96
CA PHE A 108 4.57 -14.08 -22.11
C PHE A 108 3.86 -15.29 -21.50
N CYS A 109 3.33 -15.16 -20.28
CA CYS A 109 2.57 -16.23 -19.64
C CYS A 109 1.34 -16.61 -20.46
N ALA A 110 0.63 -15.66 -21.07
CA ALA A 110 -0.54 -15.95 -21.89
C ALA A 110 -0.16 -16.80 -23.11
N ASP A 111 0.96 -16.49 -23.76
CA ASP A 111 1.45 -17.19 -24.95
C ASP A 111 2.03 -18.58 -24.62
N GLU A 112 2.73 -18.73 -23.49
CA GLU A 112 3.43 -19.97 -23.11
C GLU A 112 2.60 -20.93 -22.23
N ARG A 113 1.52 -20.44 -21.60
CA ARG A 113 0.67 -21.29 -20.75
C ARG A 113 0.07 -22.50 -21.47
N PRO A 114 -0.38 -22.41 -22.74
CA PRO A 114 -0.81 -23.59 -23.50
C PRO A 114 0.31 -24.63 -23.66
N SER A 115 1.54 -24.19 -23.92
CA SER A 115 2.72 -25.06 -24.03
C SER A 115 3.05 -25.76 -22.71
N VAL A 116 3.01 -25.05 -21.59
CA VAL A 116 3.19 -25.64 -20.25
C VAL A 116 2.08 -26.64 -19.95
N LYS A 117 0.83 -26.31 -20.24
CA LYS A 117 -0.31 -27.21 -20.01
C LYS A 117 -0.27 -28.46 -20.87
N ALA A 118 0.21 -28.36 -22.11
CA ALA A 118 0.38 -29.51 -23.00
C ALA A 118 1.48 -30.45 -22.49
N LYS A 119 2.60 -29.91 -22.01
CA LYS A 119 3.71 -30.70 -21.46
C LYS A 119 3.41 -31.29 -20.08
N TYR A 120 2.67 -30.54 -19.26
CA TYR A 120 2.32 -30.89 -17.90
C TYR A 120 0.82 -30.77 -17.68
N PRO A 121 0.01 -31.68 -18.26
CA PRO A 121 -1.45 -31.61 -18.16
C PRO A 121 -1.97 -31.82 -16.74
N SER A 122 -1.18 -32.42 -15.85
CA SER A 122 -1.47 -32.63 -14.43
C SER A 122 -1.16 -31.43 -13.55
N TYR A 123 -0.43 -30.42 -14.04
CA TYR A 123 -0.07 -29.27 -13.22
C TYR A 123 -1.30 -28.44 -12.86
N SER A 124 -1.41 -28.09 -11.58
CA SER A 124 -2.32 -27.07 -11.13
C SER A 124 -1.95 -25.71 -11.74
N VAL A 125 -2.90 -24.77 -11.71
CA VAL A 125 -2.66 -23.40 -12.19
C VAL A 125 -1.48 -22.74 -11.48
N GLY A 126 -1.28 -23.05 -10.20
CA GLY A 126 -0.16 -22.53 -9.41
C GLY A 126 1.19 -23.10 -9.85
N GLU A 127 1.26 -24.41 -10.11
CA GLU A 127 2.49 -25.07 -10.58
C GLU A 127 2.87 -24.61 -11.99
N ALA A 128 1.88 -24.50 -12.89
CA ALA A 128 2.12 -23.94 -14.22
C ALA A 128 2.61 -22.48 -14.16
N ALA A 129 2.11 -21.68 -13.22
CA ALA A 129 2.57 -20.30 -13.04
C ALA A 129 4.02 -20.23 -12.51
N LYS A 130 4.41 -21.14 -11.61
CA LYS A 130 5.80 -21.25 -11.13
C LYS A 130 6.75 -21.58 -12.27
N GLU A 131 6.42 -22.60 -13.07
CA GLU A 131 7.17 -23.01 -14.26
C GLU A 131 7.33 -21.85 -15.27
N LEU A 132 6.26 -21.10 -15.55
CA LEU A 132 6.32 -19.92 -16.42
C LEU A 132 7.21 -18.81 -15.85
N GLY A 133 7.20 -18.61 -14.53
CA GLY A 133 8.10 -17.69 -13.84
C GLY A 133 9.58 -18.04 -14.05
N GLU A 134 9.91 -19.33 -13.90
CA GLU A 134 11.27 -19.82 -14.15
C GLU A 134 11.69 -19.65 -15.61
N ARG A 135 10.80 -19.95 -16.56
CA ARG A 135 11.06 -19.74 -17.99
C ARG A 135 11.29 -18.28 -18.33
N TRP A 136 10.51 -17.37 -17.75
CA TRP A 136 10.70 -15.94 -17.95
C TRP A 136 12.05 -15.44 -17.41
N ASN A 137 12.54 -16.00 -16.31
CA ASN A 137 13.87 -15.64 -15.82
C ASN A 137 14.99 -16.10 -16.76
N LYS A 138 14.80 -17.25 -17.42
CA LYS A 138 15.76 -17.86 -18.38
C LYS A 138 15.63 -17.35 -19.82
N VAL A 139 14.56 -16.64 -20.15
CA VAL A 139 14.32 -16.18 -21.52
C VAL A 139 15.31 -15.07 -21.92
N SER A 140 15.71 -15.06 -23.20
CA SER A 140 16.69 -14.09 -23.73
C SER A 140 16.19 -12.64 -23.61
N THR A 141 17.15 -11.72 -23.52
CA THR A 141 16.88 -10.27 -23.46
C THR A 141 16.07 -9.79 -24.67
N ASP A 142 16.32 -10.34 -25.86
CA ASP A 142 15.62 -9.94 -27.09
C ASP A 142 14.14 -10.31 -27.04
N LEU A 143 13.83 -11.50 -26.51
CA LEU A 143 12.44 -11.93 -26.36
C LEU A 143 11.75 -11.14 -25.25
N LYS A 144 12.45 -10.83 -24.14
CA LYS A 144 11.92 -9.89 -23.13
C LYS A 144 11.61 -8.52 -23.73
N ALA A 145 12.54 -7.96 -24.51
CA ALA A 145 12.39 -6.67 -25.17
C ALA A 145 11.17 -6.64 -26.10
N LYS A 146 10.91 -7.74 -26.83
CA LYS A 146 9.70 -7.86 -27.65
C LYS A 146 8.41 -7.76 -26.83
N TYR A 147 8.34 -8.43 -25.68
CA TYR A 147 7.16 -8.36 -24.80
C TYR A 147 7.05 -7.02 -24.07
N GLU A 148 8.17 -6.39 -23.74
CA GLU A 148 8.22 -5.04 -23.17
C GLU A 148 7.73 -3.99 -24.18
N ALA A 149 8.13 -4.09 -25.45
CA ALA A 149 7.64 -3.22 -26.52
C ALA A 149 6.12 -3.36 -26.74
N LYS A 150 5.60 -4.61 -26.72
CA LYS A 150 4.15 -4.87 -26.75
C LYS A 150 3.45 -4.24 -25.56
N CYS A 151 3.99 -4.42 -24.35
CA CYS A 151 3.44 -3.83 -23.13
C CYS A 151 3.46 -2.29 -23.19
N ALA A 152 4.51 -1.68 -23.74
CA ALA A 152 4.63 -0.23 -23.88
C ALA A 152 3.58 0.34 -24.85
N THR A 153 3.35 -0.36 -25.97
CA THR A 153 2.32 0.01 -26.95
C THR A 153 0.92 -0.04 -26.34
N GLU A 154 0.60 -1.14 -25.65
CA GLU A 154 -0.70 -1.29 -24.97
C GLU A 154 -0.89 -0.31 -23.81
N LYS A 155 0.19 0.06 -23.13
CA LYS A 155 0.17 1.10 -22.10
C LYS A 155 -0.16 2.46 -22.71
N LEU A 156 0.43 2.82 -23.84
CA LEU A 156 0.12 4.07 -24.51
C LEU A 156 -1.37 4.15 -24.91
N ARG A 157 -1.90 3.07 -25.49
CA ARG A 157 -3.33 2.95 -25.83
C ARG A 157 -4.22 3.11 -24.60
N TYR A 158 -3.89 2.41 -23.51
CA TYR A 158 -4.64 2.53 -22.26
C TYR A 158 -4.59 3.94 -21.66
N ASP A 159 -3.44 4.60 -21.70
CA ASP A 159 -3.28 5.95 -21.17
C ASP A 159 -4.14 6.98 -21.95
N GLN A 160 -4.26 6.80 -23.28
CA GLN A 160 -5.18 7.56 -24.13
C GLN A 160 -6.65 7.29 -23.79
N GLU A 161 -7.07 6.02 -23.76
CA GLU A 161 -8.43 5.61 -23.39
C GLU A 161 -8.82 6.11 -21.98
N LEU A 162 -7.87 6.08 -21.04
CA LEU A 162 -8.08 6.56 -19.67
C LEU A 162 -8.22 8.08 -19.61
N ALA A 163 -7.49 8.82 -20.45
CA ALA A 163 -7.62 10.28 -20.54
C ALA A 163 -9.01 10.66 -21.07
N GLU A 164 -9.48 10.00 -22.13
CA GLU A 164 -10.83 10.20 -22.67
C GLU A 164 -11.91 9.84 -21.66
N TYR A 165 -11.77 8.69 -20.98
CA TYR A 165 -12.69 8.25 -19.95
C TYR A 165 -12.80 9.26 -18.80
N LYS A 166 -11.66 9.77 -18.31
CA LYS A 166 -11.63 10.82 -17.28
C LYS A 166 -12.24 12.13 -17.77
N GLY A 167 -12.10 12.46 -19.05
CA GLY A 167 -12.73 13.62 -19.68
C GLY A 167 -14.26 13.50 -19.72
N LYS A 168 -14.78 12.30 -20.00
CA LYS A 168 -16.23 11.99 -20.02
C LYS A 168 -16.86 11.87 -18.63
N MET A 169 -16.06 11.69 -17.57
CA MET A 169 -16.53 11.61 -16.18
C MET A 169 -16.55 12.95 -15.43
N LYS A 170 -16.09 14.04 -16.06
CA LYS A 170 -16.24 15.40 -15.53
C LYS A 170 -17.61 15.95 -15.93
#